data_AF-A0A7R8WXZ2-F1
#
_entry.id   AF-A0A7R8WXZ2-F1
#
_cell.length_a   1.000
_cell.length_b   1.000
_cell.length_c   1.000
_cell.angle_alpha   90.00
_cell.angle_beta   90.00
_cell.angle_gamma   90.00
#
_symmetry.space_group_name_H-M   'P 1'
#
loop_
_entity.id
_entity.type
_entity.pdbx_description
1 polymer ?
#
loop_
_entity_poly.entity_id
_entity_poly.type
_entity_poly.pdbx_seq_one_letter_code
_entity_poly.pdbx_strand_id
1 'polypeptide(L)'
;MEKLLKDGSADAAKWESVLEAKRREFEERLQVLEEEKCELKQKLEEKEGLKRTVEELVREVEAGRKSLEALEAKAQERSEALEGEIEVLKQESQRLTTELDETKSQLRVETEKKEEVEKEILDLRKSCASESDAQVGDAQRTLKEREAELESIRGDLRNVHAEVDRWRKENAELRMEKAEVEKDAHEAKAEVTRVERKLALTEGKLEEQIRNSEAQLSKLCDEIAQKDALLSELGAKVETTQEKKEELLGELSSMNSVLKQRGSRIAQLEADLARVTQENAQQLRQPGASSNANQNEVVELRKKVEELQGKLRSKSATPAPEALGVPEETGSTSTISKQEETARLKDLDSSFEEQYQKLKVIAIKQKKKLAEQRTEIETLDGKLTNALTQADALSKKLEETV
;
A
#
# COMPACT_ATOMS: atom_id res chain seq x y z
N MET A 1 154.73 -57.98 186.86
CA MET A 1 154.80 -57.96 185.37
C MET A 1 153.67 -57.08 184.89
N GLU A 2 153.95 -55.86 184.44
CA GLU A 2 152.95 -54.78 184.43
C GLU A 2 153.12 -53.86 183.20
N LYS A 3 153.49 -54.46 182.06
CA LYS A 3 153.99 -53.70 180.89
C LYS A 3 153.65 -54.32 179.52
N LEU A 4 152.61 -55.16 179.46
CA LEU A 4 152.19 -55.90 178.25
C LEU A 4 150.67 -55.83 177.97
N LEU A 5 149.95 -54.88 178.59
CA LEU A 5 148.48 -54.80 178.55
C LEU A 5 147.93 -53.44 178.10
N LYS A 6 148.77 -52.56 177.51
CA LYS A 6 148.35 -51.22 177.07
C LYS A 6 148.29 -51.01 175.55
N ASP A 7 148.99 -51.80 174.75
CA ASP A 7 149.18 -51.50 173.33
C ASP A 7 148.16 -52.18 172.40
N GLY A 8 147.36 -53.13 172.90
CA GLY A 8 146.37 -53.86 172.12
C GLY A 8 145.02 -53.15 171.90
N SER A 9 144.76 -52.02 172.56
CA SER A 9 143.45 -51.36 172.55
C SER A 9 143.23 -50.38 171.38
N ALA A 10 144.26 -50.08 170.58
CA ALA A 10 144.25 -48.98 169.61
C ALA A 10 143.80 -49.39 168.18
N ASP A 11 143.92 -50.66 167.80
CA ASP A 11 143.63 -51.10 166.42
C ASP A 11 142.21 -51.64 166.23
N ALA A 12 141.55 -52.14 167.28
CA ALA A 12 140.15 -52.58 167.19
C ALA A 12 139.21 -51.43 166.76
N ALA A 13 139.35 -50.26 167.39
CA ALA A 13 138.55 -49.06 167.07
C ALA A 13 138.76 -48.55 165.63
N LYS A 14 139.94 -48.78 165.02
CA LYS A 14 140.18 -48.44 163.61
C LYS A 14 139.38 -49.35 162.68
N TRP A 15 139.38 -50.66 162.93
CA TRP A 15 138.62 -51.61 162.11
C TRP A 15 137.11 -51.42 162.24
N GLU A 16 136.63 -51.11 163.44
CA GLU A 16 135.21 -50.78 163.68
C GLU A 16 134.81 -49.50 162.92
N SER A 17 135.61 -48.43 162.99
CA SER A 17 135.40 -47.20 162.21
C SER A 17 135.45 -47.43 160.70
N VAL A 18 136.33 -48.29 160.19
CA VAL A 18 136.40 -48.65 158.75
C VAL A 18 135.18 -49.47 158.32
N LEU A 19 134.69 -50.38 159.16
CA LEU A 19 133.48 -51.15 158.89
C LEU A 19 132.21 -50.28 158.94
N GLU A 20 132.14 -49.32 159.85
CA GLU A 20 131.04 -48.36 159.96
C GLU A 20 131.06 -47.34 158.80
N ALA A 21 132.24 -46.88 158.39
CA ALA A 21 132.40 -46.06 157.18
C ALA A 21 131.97 -46.83 155.92
N LYS A 22 132.34 -48.11 155.77
CA LYS A 22 131.86 -48.94 154.66
C LYS A 22 130.38 -49.27 154.74
N ARG A 23 129.81 -49.45 155.93
CA ARG A 23 128.36 -49.60 156.11
C ARG A 23 127.64 -48.36 155.59
N ARG A 24 128.07 -47.17 156.01
CA ARG A 24 127.56 -45.88 155.51
C ARG A 24 127.76 -45.75 153.99
N GLU A 25 128.91 -46.11 153.42
CA GLU A 25 129.15 -46.13 151.97
C GLU A 25 128.18 -47.07 151.21
N PHE A 26 127.81 -48.21 151.81
CA PHE A 26 126.83 -49.12 151.24
C PHE A 26 125.38 -48.66 151.44
N GLU A 27 125.06 -47.99 152.55
CA GLU A 27 123.74 -47.40 152.83
C GLU A 27 123.49 -46.18 151.94
N GLU A 28 124.49 -45.31 151.73
CA GLU A 28 124.47 -44.21 150.76
C GLU A 28 124.32 -44.75 149.32
N ARG A 29 125.04 -45.82 148.94
CA ARG A 29 124.83 -46.48 147.63
C ARG A 29 123.46 -47.14 147.51
N LEU A 30 122.91 -47.72 148.58
CA LEU A 30 121.56 -48.27 148.57
C LEU A 30 120.53 -47.17 148.39
N GLN A 31 120.66 -46.05 149.09
CA GLN A 31 119.79 -44.89 148.93
C GLN A 31 119.86 -44.33 147.51
N VAL A 32 121.06 -44.12 146.94
CA VAL A 32 121.23 -43.69 145.54
C VAL A 32 120.60 -44.70 144.57
N LEU A 33 120.78 -46.01 144.77
CA LEU A 33 120.14 -47.04 143.94
C LEU A 33 118.62 -47.09 144.10
N GLU A 34 118.06 -46.72 145.25
CA GLU A 34 116.62 -46.61 145.46
C GLU A 34 116.03 -45.32 144.89
N GLU A 35 116.78 -44.22 144.91
CA GLU A 35 116.47 -42.96 144.22
C GLU A 35 116.53 -43.15 142.69
N GLU A 36 117.59 -43.75 142.14
CA GLU A 36 117.70 -44.14 140.72
C GLU A 36 116.56 -45.08 140.29
N LYS A 37 116.20 -46.05 141.13
CA LYS A 37 115.08 -46.98 140.90
C LYS A 37 113.71 -46.27 140.99
N CYS A 38 113.61 -45.20 141.77
CA CYS A 38 112.43 -44.35 141.82
C CYS A 38 112.32 -43.49 140.55
N GLU A 39 113.42 -42.84 140.12
CA GLU A 39 113.48 -42.13 138.84
C GLU A 39 113.19 -43.07 137.66
N LEU A 40 113.75 -44.27 137.62
CA LEU A 40 113.53 -45.24 136.55
C LEU A 40 112.08 -45.74 136.51
N LYS A 41 111.39 -45.84 137.67
CA LYS A 41 109.95 -46.06 137.71
C LYS A 41 109.18 -44.86 137.15
N GLN A 42 109.48 -43.65 137.60
CA GLN A 42 108.81 -42.44 137.10
C GLN A 42 109.00 -42.29 135.58
N LYS A 43 110.23 -42.45 135.09
CA LYS A 43 110.57 -42.42 133.66
C LYS A 43 109.92 -43.55 132.86
N LEU A 44 109.60 -44.69 133.49
CA LEU A 44 108.81 -45.77 132.88
C LEU A 44 107.33 -45.41 132.82
N GLU A 45 106.75 -44.85 133.88
CA GLU A 45 105.36 -44.40 133.94
C GLU A 45 105.10 -43.22 132.98
N GLU A 46 106.04 -42.26 132.89
CA GLU A 46 106.07 -41.19 131.90
C GLU A 46 106.15 -41.75 130.47
N LYS A 47 107.03 -42.73 130.23
CA LYS A 47 107.16 -43.41 128.93
C LYS A 47 105.90 -44.19 128.56
N GLU A 48 105.20 -44.80 129.52
CA GLU A 48 103.91 -45.43 129.27
C GLU A 48 102.80 -44.41 129.03
N GLY A 49 102.80 -43.27 129.74
CA GLY A 49 101.90 -42.14 129.48
C GLY A 49 102.08 -41.62 128.05
N LEU A 50 103.33 -41.34 127.65
CA LEU A 50 103.69 -40.95 126.30
C LEU A 50 103.34 -42.03 125.25
N LYS A 51 103.45 -43.33 125.60
CA LYS A 51 103.01 -44.41 124.72
C LYS A 51 101.49 -44.38 124.52
N ARG A 52 100.71 -44.14 125.58
CA ARG A 52 99.24 -44.01 125.48
C ARG A 52 98.84 -42.81 124.63
N THR A 53 99.44 -41.63 124.85
CA THR A 53 99.13 -40.44 124.04
C THR A 53 99.58 -40.57 122.59
N VAL A 54 100.71 -41.26 122.31
CA VAL A 54 101.10 -41.60 120.93
C VAL A 54 100.10 -42.57 120.28
N GLU A 55 99.62 -43.59 121.00
CA GLU A 55 98.57 -44.48 120.47
C GLU A 55 97.23 -43.78 120.25
N GLU A 56 96.87 -42.80 121.09
CA GLU A 56 95.69 -41.96 120.92
C GLU A 56 95.84 -41.05 119.69
N LEU A 57 96.95 -40.33 119.57
CA LEU A 57 97.27 -39.49 118.40
C LEU A 57 97.34 -40.31 117.10
N VAL A 58 97.84 -41.56 117.14
CA VAL A 58 97.81 -42.46 115.97
C VAL A 58 96.36 -42.82 115.58
N ARG A 59 95.48 -43.12 116.56
CA ARG A 59 94.05 -43.37 116.29
C ARG A 59 93.34 -42.13 115.75
N GLU A 60 93.66 -40.94 116.27
CA GLU A 60 93.13 -39.66 115.77
C GLU A 60 93.60 -39.36 114.36
N VAL A 61 94.89 -39.55 114.05
CA VAL A 61 95.45 -39.41 112.69
C VAL A 61 94.86 -40.43 111.73
N GLU A 62 94.66 -41.69 112.14
CA GLU A 62 93.97 -42.69 111.32
C GLU A 62 92.50 -42.34 111.08
N ALA A 63 91.78 -41.83 112.09
CA ALA A 63 90.39 -41.43 111.96
C ALA A 63 90.24 -40.18 111.07
N GLY A 64 91.13 -39.18 111.26
CA GLY A 64 91.22 -38.00 110.43
C GLY A 64 91.56 -38.35 108.98
N ARG A 65 92.51 -39.26 108.75
CA ARG A 65 92.84 -39.79 107.42
C ARG A 65 91.64 -40.47 106.76
N LYS A 66 90.96 -41.40 107.46
CA LYS A 66 89.77 -42.11 106.93
C LYS A 66 88.62 -41.13 106.63
N SER A 67 88.46 -40.08 107.43
CA SER A 67 87.50 -39.00 107.19
C SER A 67 87.88 -38.15 105.97
N LEU A 68 89.16 -37.88 105.76
CA LEU A 68 89.69 -37.16 104.61
C LEU A 68 89.55 -37.97 103.32
N GLU A 69 89.97 -39.24 103.30
CA GLU A 69 89.76 -40.17 102.18
C GLU A 69 88.26 -40.29 101.81
N ALA A 70 87.37 -40.31 102.80
CA ALA A 70 85.91 -40.33 102.58
C ALA A 70 85.31 -38.99 102.13
N LEU A 71 86.00 -37.86 102.34
CA LEU A 71 85.62 -36.55 101.80
C LEU A 71 86.17 -36.35 100.39
N GLU A 72 87.39 -36.81 100.11
CA GLU A 72 87.98 -36.84 98.77
C GLU A 72 87.15 -37.70 97.82
N ALA A 73 86.76 -38.91 98.23
CA ALA A 73 85.87 -39.77 97.46
C ALA A 73 84.55 -39.07 97.10
N LYS A 74 83.88 -38.42 98.08
CA LYS A 74 82.64 -37.66 97.85
C LYS A 74 82.82 -36.41 97.00
N ALA A 75 84.00 -35.78 97.07
CA ALA A 75 84.34 -34.65 96.21
C ALA A 75 84.54 -35.12 94.76
N GLN A 76 85.18 -36.28 94.55
CA GLN A 76 85.35 -36.89 93.24
C GLN A 76 84.02 -37.38 92.65
N GLU A 77 83.19 -38.13 93.40
CA GLU A 77 81.83 -38.53 93.00
C GLU A 77 81.01 -37.31 92.54
N ARG A 78 81.14 -36.18 93.24
CA ARG A 78 80.47 -34.92 92.88
C ARG A 78 81.08 -34.24 91.66
N SER A 79 82.40 -34.32 91.44
CA SER A 79 83.03 -33.81 90.22
C SER A 79 82.56 -34.60 89.01
N GLU A 80 82.63 -35.93 89.06
CA GLU A 80 82.19 -36.83 88.00
C GLU A 80 80.70 -36.63 87.66
N ALA A 81 79.84 -36.44 88.67
CA ALA A 81 78.43 -36.10 88.46
C ALA A 81 78.23 -34.75 87.77
N LEU A 82 78.94 -33.69 88.20
CA LEU A 82 78.85 -32.36 87.59
C LEU A 82 79.44 -32.32 86.17
N GLU A 83 80.51 -33.07 85.91
CA GLU A 83 81.11 -33.22 84.58
C GLU A 83 80.15 -33.92 83.61
N GLY A 84 79.43 -34.96 84.08
CA GLY A 84 78.35 -35.59 83.32
C GLY A 84 77.18 -34.63 83.04
N GLU A 85 76.76 -33.83 84.03
CA GLU A 85 75.69 -32.84 83.88
C GLU A 85 76.08 -31.72 82.89
N ILE A 86 77.34 -31.25 82.93
CA ILE A 86 77.92 -30.30 81.98
C ILE A 86 77.94 -30.87 80.55
N GLU A 87 78.33 -32.14 80.37
CA GLU A 87 78.38 -32.76 79.03
C GLU A 87 76.97 -32.95 78.44
N VAL A 88 75.97 -33.32 79.25
CA VAL A 88 74.57 -33.38 78.82
C VAL A 88 74.04 -32.01 78.40
N LEU A 89 74.26 -30.97 79.23
CA LEU A 89 73.85 -29.59 78.90
C LEU A 89 74.55 -29.04 77.64
N LYS A 90 75.81 -29.45 77.42
CA LYS A 90 76.59 -29.11 76.22
C LYS A 90 76.04 -29.80 74.97
N GLN A 91 75.63 -31.07 75.05
CA GLN A 91 74.98 -31.78 73.95
C GLN A 91 73.59 -31.22 73.64
N GLU A 92 72.80 -30.87 74.66
CA GLU A 92 71.51 -30.19 74.45
C GLU A 92 71.70 -28.79 73.82
N SER A 93 72.67 -28.00 74.29
CA SER A 93 73.00 -26.70 73.69
C SER A 93 73.40 -26.82 72.21
N GLN A 94 74.14 -27.86 71.84
CA GLN A 94 74.45 -28.16 70.44
C GLN A 94 73.19 -28.52 69.62
N ARG A 95 72.33 -29.43 70.14
CA ARG A 95 71.06 -29.80 69.49
C ARG A 95 70.14 -28.60 69.26
N LEU A 96 69.97 -27.76 70.29
CA LEU A 96 69.16 -26.54 70.21
C LEU A 96 69.77 -25.50 69.25
N THR A 97 71.09 -25.46 69.11
CA THR A 97 71.76 -24.61 68.11
C THR A 97 71.47 -25.09 66.69
N THR A 98 71.54 -26.40 66.42
CA THR A 98 71.19 -26.95 65.10
C THR A 98 69.72 -26.76 64.75
N GLU A 99 68.79 -27.00 65.68
CA GLU A 99 67.35 -26.78 65.47
C GLU A 99 67.04 -25.28 65.23
N LEU A 100 67.76 -24.38 65.91
CA LEU A 100 67.64 -22.94 65.71
C LEU A 100 68.18 -22.49 64.33
N ASP A 101 69.24 -23.10 63.80
CA ASP A 101 69.78 -22.75 62.49
C ASP A 101 69.00 -23.40 61.33
N GLU A 102 68.41 -24.58 61.53
CA GLU A 102 67.43 -25.18 60.62
C GLU A 102 66.17 -24.30 60.51
N THR A 103 65.58 -23.90 61.64
CA THR A 103 64.37 -23.05 61.64
C THR A 103 64.62 -21.65 61.08
N LYS A 104 65.79 -21.03 61.32
CA LYS A 104 66.22 -19.80 60.60
C LYS A 104 66.30 -20.03 59.09
N SER A 105 66.81 -21.18 58.65
CA SER A 105 66.98 -21.49 57.23
C SER A 105 65.63 -21.70 56.54
N GLN A 106 64.70 -22.41 57.18
CA GLN A 106 63.31 -22.53 56.73
C GLN A 106 62.62 -21.17 56.65
N LEU A 107 62.78 -20.32 57.68
CA LEU A 107 62.17 -18.98 57.70
C LEU A 107 62.68 -18.08 56.56
N ARG A 108 63.95 -18.19 56.16
CA ARG A 108 64.47 -17.49 54.97
C ARG A 108 63.78 -17.96 53.69
N VAL A 109 63.72 -19.28 53.46
CA VAL A 109 63.09 -19.86 52.27
C VAL A 109 61.61 -19.49 52.16
N GLU A 110 60.85 -19.50 53.26
CA GLU A 110 59.44 -19.05 53.24
C GLU A 110 59.30 -17.52 53.07
N THR A 111 60.29 -16.73 53.51
CA THR A 111 60.32 -15.28 53.24
C THR A 111 60.59 -15.00 51.76
N GLU A 112 61.54 -15.71 51.14
CA GLU A 112 61.87 -15.61 49.71
C GLU A 112 60.68 -15.99 48.83
N LYS A 113 60.01 -17.12 49.12
CA LYS A 113 58.75 -17.53 48.46
C LYS A 113 57.64 -16.49 48.62
N LYS A 114 57.49 -15.90 49.82
CA LYS A 114 56.49 -14.86 50.08
C LYS A 114 56.74 -13.63 49.19
N GLU A 115 58.00 -13.19 49.08
CA GLU A 115 58.34 -12.06 48.20
C GLU A 115 58.13 -12.39 46.71
N GLU A 116 58.34 -13.64 46.28
CA GLU A 116 58.07 -14.10 44.91
C GLU A 116 56.57 -14.03 44.60
N VAL A 117 55.73 -14.62 45.45
CA VAL A 117 54.26 -14.57 45.32
C VAL A 117 53.72 -13.14 45.42
N GLU A 118 54.30 -12.27 46.25
CA GLU A 118 53.92 -10.85 46.29
C GLU A 118 54.26 -10.09 45.00
N LYS A 119 55.32 -10.48 44.27
CA LYS A 119 55.65 -9.95 42.93
C LYS A 119 54.68 -10.49 41.87
N GLU A 120 54.39 -11.78 41.86
CA GLU A 120 53.40 -12.38 40.95
C GLU A 120 52.01 -11.75 41.10
N ILE A 121 51.53 -11.59 42.34
CA ILE A 121 50.23 -10.94 42.64
C ILE A 121 50.23 -9.48 42.16
N LEU A 122 51.35 -8.76 42.30
CA LEU A 122 51.47 -7.37 41.84
C LEU A 122 51.41 -7.27 40.31
N ASP A 123 52.10 -8.16 39.59
CA ASP A 123 52.16 -8.11 38.13
C ASP A 123 50.90 -8.67 37.45
N LEU A 124 50.27 -9.71 38.01
CA LEU A 124 48.94 -10.16 37.60
C LEU A 124 47.89 -9.05 37.78
N ARG A 125 47.95 -8.29 38.88
CA ARG A 125 47.08 -7.12 39.09
C ARG A 125 47.30 -6.03 38.06
N LYS A 126 48.55 -5.74 37.68
CA LYS A 126 48.86 -4.75 36.62
C LYS A 126 48.32 -5.20 35.26
N SER A 127 48.57 -6.45 34.86
CA SER A 127 48.11 -6.99 33.58
C SER A 127 46.59 -6.94 33.50
N CYS A 128 45.90 -7.56 34.48
CA CYS A 128 44.44 -7.61 34.55
C CYS A 128 43.79 -6.21 34.58
N ALA A 129 44.36 -5.24 35.30
CA ALA A 129 43.89 -3.86 35.27
C ALA A 129 44.04 -3.24 33.86
N SER A 130 45.23 -3.37 33.24
CA SER A 130 45.48 -2.80 31.90
C SER A 130 44.64 -3.45 30.79
N GLU A 131 44.37 -4.76 30.90
CA GLU A 131 43.48 -5.49 29.99
C GLU A 131 42.01 -5.06 30.18
N SER A 132 41.57 -4.90 31.43
CA SER A 132 40.24 -4.40 31.76
C SER A 132 40.03 -2.96 31.26
N ASP A 133 40.99 -2.06 31.49
CA ASP A 133 40.93 -0.68 31.01
C ASP A 133 40.93 -0.59 29.48
N ALA A 134 41.69 -1.46 28.80
CA ALA A 134 41.68 -1.56 27.34
C ALA A 134 40.31 -2.03 26.80
N GLN A 135 39.76 -3.10 27.37
CA GLN A 135 38.43 -3.63 27.00
C GLN A 135 37.31 -2.61 27.25
N VAL A 136 37.35 -1.89 28.38
CA VAL A 136 36.41 -0.79 28.68
C VAL A 136 36.59 0.35 27.68
N GLY A 137 37.82 0.68 27.28
CA GLY A 137 38.12 1.66 26.25
C GLY A 137 37.52 1.30 24.88
N ASP A 138 37.66 0.05 24.44
CA ASP A 138 37.10 -0.42 23.17
C ASP A 138 35.57 -0.55 23.21
N ALA A 139 35.00 -0.97 24.33
CA ALA A 139 33.56 -0.94 24.55
C ALA A 139 32.99 0.49 24.48
N GLN A 140 33.70 1.49 25.04
CA GLN A 140 33.31 2.89 24.95
C GLN A 140 33.47 3.51 23.55
N ARG A 141 34.46 3.06 22.76
CA ARG A 141 34.61 3.47 21.34
C ARG A 141 33.46 2.95 20.51
N THR A 142 33.25 1.63 20.54
CA THR A 142 32.20 0.97 19.76
C THR A 142 30.79 1.42 20.17
N LEU A 143 30.54 1.71 21.45
CA LEU A 143 29.27 2.29 21.89
C LEU A 143 29.01 3.67 21.24
N LYS A 144 30.00 4.58 21.24
CA LYS A 144 29.88 5.91 20.59
C LYS A 144 29.68 5.82 19.08
N GLU A 145 30.33 4.85 18.42
CA GLU A 145 30.13 4.58 17.00
C GLU A 145 28.67 4.16 16.72
N ARG A 146 28.10 3.25 17.53
CA ARG A 146 26.69 2.85 17.41
C ARG A 146 25.70 3.96 17.77
N GLU A 147 26.03 4.83 18.73
CA GLU A 147 25.22 6.02 19.03
C GLU A 147 25.15 6.99 17.83
N ALA A 148 26.27 7.20 17.14
CA ALA A 148 26.34 8.02 15.93
C ALA A 148 25.58 7.40 14.74
N GLU A 149 25.73 6.10 14.51
CA GLU A 149 24.94 5.36 13.51
C GLU A 149 23.43 5.49 13.76
N LEU A 150 22.99 5.31 15.02
CA LEU A 150 21.58 5.39 15.41
C LEU A 150 21.00 6.79 15.17
N GLU A 151 21.74 7.86 15.45
CA GLU A 151 21.25 9.23 15.19
C GLU A 151 21.23 9.57 13.69
N SER A 152 22.16 9.03 12.89
CA SER A 152 22.09 9.11 11.42
C SER A 152 20.81 8.44 10.90
N ILE A 153 20.55 7.20 11.31
CA ILE A 153 19.35 6.43 10.91
C ILE A 153 18.07 7.13 11.36
N ARG A 154 18.04 7.78 12.53
CA ARG A 154 16.91 8.63 12.95
C ARG A 154 16.77 9.90 12.10
N GLY A 155 17.88 10.45 11.59
CA GLY A 155 17.86 11.53 10.58
C GLY A 155 17.17 11.08 9.30
N ASP A 156 17.63 9.97 8.72
CA ASP A 156 17.07 9.41 7.48
C ASP A 156 15.60 9.00 7.64
N LEU A 157 15.24 8.39 8.77
CA LEU A 157 13.85 8.05 9.09
C LEU A 157 12.94 9.29 9.12
N ARG A 158 13.39 10.41 9.71
CA ARG A 158 12.66 11.70 9.72
C ARG A 158 12.49 12.24 8.30
N ASN A 159 13.54 12.19 7.49
CA ASN A 159 13.51 12.64 6.10
C ASN A 159 12.47 11.84 5.30
N VAL A 160 12.51 10.51 5.35
CA VAL A 160 11.56 9.63 4.65
C VAL A 160 10.10 9.86 5.11
N HIS A 161 9.85 10.10 6.40
CA HIS A 161 8.50 10.46 6.87
C HIS A 161 8.02 11.80 6.30
N ALA A 162 8.89 12.82 6.30
CA ALA A 162 8.56 14.13 5.73
C ALA A 162 8.31 14.07 4.21
N GLU A 163 8.97 13.15 3.50
CA GLU A 163 8.66 12.86 2.10
C GLU A 163 7.31 12.16 1.97
N VAL A 164 7.06 11.07 2.70
CA VAL A 164 5.79 10.33 2.66
C VAL A 164 4.59 11.26 2.91
N ASP A 165 4.70 12.22 3.84
CA ASP A 165 3.65 13.20 4.10
C ASP A 165 3.53 14.30 3.04
N ARG A 166 4.60 14.59 2.27
CA ARG A 166 4.56 15.42 1.06
C ARG A 166 3.79 14.69 -0.07
N TRP A 167 4.20 13.47 -0.39
CA TRP A 167 3.55 12.63 -1.40
C TRP A 167 2.07 12.36 -1.04
N ARG A 168 1.72 12.22 0.25
CA ARG A 168 0.32 12.09 0.70
C ARG A 168 -0.53 13.33 0.40
N LYS A 169 0.01 14.54 0.56
CA LYS A 169 -0.70 15.80 0.26
C LYS A 169 -0.91 15.98 -1.24
N GLU A 170 0.14 15.82 -2.02
CA GLU A 170 0.09 15.87 -3.49
C GLU A 170 -0.92 14.84 -4.06
N ASN A 171 -0.93 13.62 -3.51
CA ASN A 171 -1.87 12.57 -3.91
C ASN A 171 -3.32 12.83 -3.42
N ALA A 172 -3.54 13.76 -2.48
CA ALA A 172 -4.87 14.24 -2.10
C ALA A 172 -5.32 15.40 -2.99
N GLU A 173 -4.42 16.35 -3.29
CA GLU A 173 -4.64 17.48 -4.20
C GLU A 173 -5.01 16.99 -5.61
N LEU A 174 -4.21 16.07 -6.18
CA LEU A 174 -4.49 15.43 -7.48
C LEU A 174 -5.81 14.63 -7.51
N ARG A 175 -6.32 14.15 -6.36
CA ARG A 175 -7.66 13.52 -6.28
C ARG A 175 -8.79 14.54 -6.31
N MET A 176 -8.59 15.74 -5.75
CA MET A 176 -9.56 16.83 -5.82
C MET A 176 -9.63 17.43 -7.22
N GLU A 177 -8.47 17.73 -7.83
CA GLU A 177 -8.39 18.17 -9.22
C GLU A 177 -9.05 17.17 -10.17
N LYS A 178 -8.75 15.87 -10.03
CA LYS A 178 -9.41 14.81 -10.81
C LYS A 178 -10.93 14.80 -10.64
N ALA A 179 -11.43 14.97 -9.41
CA ALA A 179 -12.87 14.96 -9.14
C ALA A 179 -13.59 16.19 -9.74
N GLU A 180 -12.92 17.34 -9.76
CA GLU A 180 -13.41 18.56 -10.41
C GLU A 180 -13.43 18.40 -11.94
N VAL A 181 -12.37 17.87 -12.55
CA VAL A 181 -12.33 17.55 -13.98
C VAL A 181 -13.36 16.49 -14.38
N GLU A 182 -13.61 15.47 -13.55
CA GLU A 182 -14.67 14.48 -13.80
C GLU A 182 -16.08 15.09 -13.71
N LYS A 183 -16.32 16.02 -12.77
CA LYS A 183 -17.57 16.80 -12.68
C LYS A 183 -17.77 17.66 -13.93
N ASP A 184 -16.76 18.44 -14.33
CA ASP A 184 -16.87 19.34 -15.47
C ASP A 184 -17.03 18.59 -16.80
N ALA A 185 -16.38 17.43 -16.94
CA ALA A 185 -16.62 16.51 -18.06
C ALA A 185 -18.06 15.94 -18.07
N HIS A 186 -18.66 15.70 -16.89
CA HIS A 186 -20.07 15.31 -16.79
C HIS A 186 -21.03 16.46 -17.16
N GLU A 187 -20.75 17.68 -16.73
CA GLU A 187 -21.55 18.88 -17.07
C GLU A 187 -21.48 19.21 -18.56
N ALA A 188 -20.27 19.23 -19.14
CA ALA A 188 -20.07 19.42 -20.58
C ALA A 188 -20.79 18.34 -21.41
N LYS A 189 -20.73 17.07 -20.98
CA LYS A 189 -21.45 15.98 -21.64
C LYS A 189 -22.96 16.11 -21.52
N ALA A 190 -23.48 16.56 -20.38
CA ALA A 190 -24.90 16.85 -20.22
C ALA A 190 -25.36 17.97 -21.18
N GLU A 191 -24.56 19.03 -21.32
CA GLU A 191 -24.84 20.14 -22.24
C GLU A 191 -24.78 19.71 -23.71
N VAL A 192 -23.80 18.90 -24.13
CA VAL A 192 -23.75 18.32 -25.49
C VAL A 192 -25.06 17.59 -25.80
N THR A 193 -25.52 16.67 -24.93
CA THR A 193 -26.80 15.99 -25.18
C THR A 193 -28.02 16.92 -25.15
N ARG A 194 -27.94 18.09 -24.51
CA ARG A 194 -28.98 19.12 -24.52
C ARG A 194 -29.00 19.86 -25.86
N VAL A 195 -27.84 20.15 -26.44
CA VAL A 195 -27.70 20.76 -27.77
C VAL A 195 -28.15 19.78 -28.85
N GLU A 196 -27.71 18.52 -28.82
CA GLU A 196 -28.14 17.45 -29.75
C GLU A 196 -29.68 17.33 -29.78
N ARG A 197 -30.34 17.28 -28.61
CA ARG A 197 -31.81 17.22 -28.51
C ARG A 197 -32.50 18.49 -29.02
N LYS A 198 -31.88 19.66 -28.94
CA LYS A 198 -32.41 20.90 -29.55
C LYS A 198 -32.27 20.86 -31.07
N LEU A 199 -31.12 20.40 -31.57
CA LEU A 199 -30.80 20.32 -33.00
C LEU A 199 -31.80 19.40 -33.71
N ALA A 200 -31.97 18.17 -33.23
CA ALA A 200 -32.95 17.21 -33.76
C ALA A 200 -34.39 17.75 -33.74
N LEU A 201 -34.77 18.51 -32.70
CA LEU A 201 -36.09 19.16 -32.62
C LEU A 201 -36.25 20.31 -33.63
N THR A 202 -35.16 21.02 -33.99
CA THR A 202 -35.19 22.03 -35.05
C THR A 202 -35.15 21.41 -36.45
N GLU A 203 -34.40 20.34 -36.65
CA GLU A 203 -34.32 19.60 -37.92
C GLU A 203 -35.69 19.02 -38.29
N GLY A 204 -36.34 18.27 -37.38
CA GLY A 204 -37.67 17.71 -37.63
C GLY A 204 -38.77 18.77 -37.90
N LYS A 205 -38.62 19.98 -37.34
CA LYS A 205 -39.52 21.12 -37.66
C LYS A 205 -39.26 21.70 -39.05
N LEU A 206 -38.01 21.78 -39.48
CA LEU A 206 -37.65 22.22 -40.82
C LEU A 206 -38.12 21.19 -41.86
N GLU A 207 -37.94 19.90 -41.61
CA GLU A 207 -38.49 18.83 -42.44
C GLU A 207 -40.02 18.87 -42.57
N GLU A 208 -40.73 19.19 -41.49
CA GLU A 208 -42.19 19.36 -41.51
C GLU A 208 -42.62 20.60 -42.31
N GLN A 209 -41.89 21.72 -42.16
CA GLN A 209 -42.10 22.93 -42.96
C GLN A 209 -41.82 22.70 -44.45
N ILE A 210 -40.76 21.96 -44.79
CA ILE A 210 -40.43 21.55 -46.16
C ILE A 210 -41.56 20.69 -46.72
N ARG A 211 -41.95 19.59 -46.06
CA ARG A 211 -43.04 18.71 -46.50
C ARG A 211 -44.37 19.43 -46.70
N ASN A 212 -44.72 20.37 -45.81
CA ASN A 212 -45.92 21.20 -45.97
C ASN A 212 -45.80 22.16 -47.18
N SER A 213 -44.62 22.72 -47.42
CA SER A 213 -44.36 23.60 -48.57
C SER A 213 -44.40 22.83 -49.89
N GLU A 214 -43.81 21.63 -49.94
CA GLU A 214 -43.87 20.70 -51.07
C GLU A 214 -45.32 20.29 -51.38
N ALA A 215 -46.11 19.97 -50.35
CA ALA A 215 -47.53 19.65 -50.49
C ALA A 215 -48.39 20.84 -50.96
N GLN A 216 -47.98 22.08 -50.66
CA GLN A 216 -48.61 23.29 -51.21
C GLN A 216 -48.20 23.54 -52.66
N LEU A 217 -46.91 23.39 -52.99
CA LEU A 217 -46.41 23.49 -54.36
C LEU A 217 -47.08 22.45 -55.28
N SER A 218 -47.22 21.20 -54.82
CA SER A 218 -47.93 20.15 -55.58
C SER A 218 -49.36 20.56 -55.94
N LYS A 219 -50.14 21.07 -54.97
CA LYS A 219 -51.51 21.54 -55.21
C LYS A 219 -51.56 22.71 -56.18
N LEU A 220 -50.59 23.64 -56.10
CA LEU A 220 -50.51 24.76 -57.03
C LEU A 220 -50.14 24.30 -58.45
N CYS A 221 -49.29 23.28 -58.59
CA CYS A 221 -49.03 22.64 -59.88
C CYS A 221 -50.27 21.94 -60.45
N ASP A 222 -51.04 21.21 -59.63
CA ASP A 222 -52.31 20.60 -60.04
C ASP A 222 -53.33 21.66 -60.48
N GLU A 223 -53.45 22.76 -59.73
CA GLU A 223 -54.30 23.90 -60.08
C GLU A 223 -53.88 24.59 -61.38
N ILE A 224 -52.57 24.73 -61.63
CA ILE A 224 -52.04 25.29 -62.88
C ILE A 224 -52.36 24.35 -64.05
N ALA A 225 -52.09 23.05 -63.92
CA ALA A 225 -52.39 22.06 -64.96
C ALA A 225 -53.90 22.00 -65.30
N GLN A 226 -54.78 22.15 -64.30
CA GLN A 226 -56.23 22.27 -64.53
C GLN A 226 -56.60 23.56 -65.28
N LYS A 227 -55.98 24.70 -64.93
CA LYS A 227 -56.23 25.99 -65.60
C LYS A 227 -55.70 25.98 -67.04
N ASP A 228 -54.54 25.38 -67.29
CA ASP A 228 -53.95 25.23 -68.63
C ASP A 228 -54.80 24.30 -69.52
N ALA A 229 -55.34 23.21 -68.95
CA ALA A 229 -56.29 22.34 -69.66
C ALA A 229 -57.59 23.08 -70.03
N LEU A 230 -58.14 23.89 -69.12
CA LEU A 230 -59.31 24.73 -69.41
C LEU A 230 -59.02 25.84 -70.43
N LEU A 231 -57.84 26.46 -70.38
CA LEU A 231 -57.40 27.44 -71.38
C LEU A 231 -57.23 26.81 -72.77
N SER A 232 -56.72 25.58 -72.84
CA SER A 232 -56.63 24.81 -74.09
C SER A 232 -58.01 24.47 -74.66
N GLU A 233 -58.94 24.00 -73.81
CA GLU A 233 -60.33 23.71 -74.22
C GLU A 233 -61.07 24.98 -74.68
N LEU A 234 -60.86 26.12 -74.01
CA LEU A 234 -61.39 27.41 -74.42
C LEU A 234 -60.73 27.90 -75.72
N GLY A 235 -59.44 27.66 -75.93
CA GLY A 235 -58.72 27.95 -77.17
C GLY A 235 -59.35 27.23 -78.36
N ALA A 236 -59.55 25.91 -78.26
CA ALA A 236 -60.21 25.11 -79.29
C ALA A 236 -61.68 25.54 -79.53
N LYS A 237 -62.39 26.00 -78.50
CA LYS A 237 -63.74 26.58 -78.65
C LYS A 237 -63.71 27.95 -79.38
N VAL A 238 -62.69 28.77 -79.15
CA VAL A 238 -62.49 30.04 -79.88
C VAL A 238 -62.12 29.77 -81.34
N GLU A 239 -61.22 28.81 -81.59
CA GLU A 239 -60.83 28.40 -82.94
C GLU A 239 -62.02 27.87 -83.74
N THR A 240 -62.74 26.86 -83.22
CA THR A 240 -63.93 26.29 -83.89
C THR A 240 -65.13 27.24 -84.00
N THR A 241 -65.18 28.34 -83.23
CA THR A 241 -66.18 29.41 -83.44
C THR A 241 -65.71 30.49 -84.42
N GLN A 242 -64.40 30.71 -84.53
CA GLN A 242 -63.80 31.54 -85.58
C GLN A 242 -63.91 30.84 -86.95
N GLU A 243 -63.67 29.53 -87.04
CA GLU A 243 -63.91 28.71 -88.25
C GLU A 243 -65.36 28.85 -88.73
N LYS A 244 -66.34 28.59 -87.86
CA LYS A 244 -67.78 28.73 -88.19
C LYS A 244 -68.17 30.14 -88.60
N LYS A 245 -67.53 31.16 -88.01
CA LYS A 245 -67.72 32.56 -88.41
C LYS A 245 -67.13 32.84 -89.80
N GLU A 246 -66.00 32.26 -90.14
CA GLU A 246 -65.39 32.37 -91.48
C GLU A 246 -66.18 31.58 -92.53
N GLU A 247 -66.67 30.39 -92.19
CA GLU A 247 -67.62 29.61 -93.01
C GLU A 247 -68.89 30.41 -93.30
N LEU A 248 -69.56 30.94 -92.27
CA LEU A 248 -70.74 31.79 -92.42
C LEU A 248 -70.44 33.08 -93.22
N LEU A 249 -69.26 33.69 -93.07
CA LEU A 249 -68.85 34.83 -93.91
C LEU A 249 -68.60 34.41 -95.37
N GLY A 250 -68.12 33.19 -95.60
CA GLY A 250 -67.99 32.58 -96.92
C GLY A 250 -69.34 32.31 -97.57
N GLU A 251 -70.29 31.72 -96.82
CA GLU A 251 -71.68 31.54 -97.25
C GLU A 251 -72.35 32.87 -97.59
N LEU A 252 -72.22 33.88 -96.72
CA LEU A 252 -72.81 35.21 -96.90
C LEU A 252 -72.17 35.93 -98.10
N SER A 253 -70.87 35.73 -98.36
CA SER A 253 -70.19 36.22 -99.56
C SER A 253 -70.64 35.50 -100.84
N SER A 254 -70.82 34.18 -100.78
CA SER A 254 -71.38 33.38 -101.87
C SER A 254 -72.82 33.78 -102.18
N MET A 255 -73.65 33.95 -101.14
CA MET A 255 -75.03 34.41 -101.25
C MET A 255 -75.10 35.83 -101.81
N ASN A 256 -74.20 36.74 -101.40
CA ASN A 256 -74.07 38.06 -102.01
C ASN A 256 -73.66 37.99 -103.49
N SER A 257 -72.80 37.04 -103.88
CA SER A 257 -72.46 36.80 -105.30
C SER A 257 -73.68 36.32 -106.09
N VAL A 258 -74.45 35.37 -105.56
CA VAL A 258 -75.70 34.87 -106.14
C VAL A 258 -76.77 35.97 -106.20
N LEU A 259 -76.90 36.81 -105.16
CA LEU A 259 -77.81 37.97 -105.14
C LEU A 259 -77.40 39.02 -106.16
N LYS A 260 -76.11 39.28 -106.33
CA LYS A 260 -75.57 40.19 -107.36
C LYS A 260 -75.79 39.63 -108.77
N GLN A 261 -75.60 38.32 -108.97
CA GLN A 261 -75.90 37.65 -110.23
C GLN A 261 -77.40 37.68 -110.55
N ARG A 262 -78.26 37.42 -109.56
CA ARG A 262 -79.73 37.56 -109.66
C ARG A 262 -80.12 39.01 -109.94
N GLY A 263 -79.50 39.99 -109.29
CA GLY A 263 -79.71 41.42 -109.54
C GLY A 263 -79.36 41.80 -110.98
N SER A 264 -78.20 41.39 -111.49
CA SER A 264 -77.84 41.56 -112.91
C SER A 264 -78.82 40.84 -113.85
N ARG A 265 -79.35 39.68 -113.46
CA ARG A 265 -80.36 38.95 -114.25
C ARG A 265 -81.74 39.60 -114.20
N ILE A 266 -82.12 40.22 -113.09
CA ILE A 266 -83.33 41.04 -112.95
C ILE A 266 -83.17 42.28 -113.83
N ALA A 267 -82.06 43.01 -113.75
CA ALA A 267 -81.79 44.16 -114.62
C ALA A 267 -81.80 43.80 -116.12
N GLN A 268 -81.32 42.61 -116.50
CA GLN A 268 -81.49 42.08 -117.86
C GLN A 268 -82.96 41.83 -118.20
N LEU A 269 -83.72 41.17 -117.32
CA LEU A 269 -85.14 40.87 -117.55
C LEU A 269 -86.01 42.14 -117.55
N GLU A 270 -85.64 43.17 -116.79
CA GLU A 270 -86.25 44.51 -116.79
C GLU A 270 -85.93 45.26 -118.09
N ALA A 271 -84.70 45.14 -118.62
CA ALA A 271 -84.33 45.70 -119.92
C ALA A 271 -85.03 44.96 -121.09
N ASP A 272 -85.15 43.63 -121.02
CA ASP A 272 -85.94 42.84 -121.98
C ASP A 272 -87.44 43.17 -121.86
N LEU A 273 -87.98 43.35 -120.65
CA LEU A 273 -89.36 43.83 -120.44
C LEU A 273 -89.56 45.22 -121.03
N ALA A 274 -88.66 46.17 -120.76
CA ALA A 274 -88.71 47.52 -121.31
C ALA A 274 -88.69 47.49 -122.85
N ARG A 275 -87.84 46.65 -123.44
CA ARG A 275 -87.78 46.42 -124.89
C ARG A 275 -89.08 45.83 -125.44
N VAL A 276 -89.62 44.77 -124.83
CA VAL A 276 -90.90 44.16 -125.24
C VAL A 276 -92.08 45.13 -125.03
N THR A 277 -92.06 45.96 -123.99
CA THR A 277 -93.05 47.02 -123.78
C THR A 277 -92.93 48.11 -124.84
N GLN A 278 -91.72 48.48 -125.26
CA GLN A 278 -91.47 49.43 -126.36
C GLN A 278 -91.90 48.87 -127.72
N GLU A 279 -91.60 47.59 -128.01
CA GLU A 279 -92.03 46.87 -129.21
C GLU A 279 -93.57 46.82 -129.29
N ASN A 280 -94.26 46.47 -128.19
CA ASN A 280 -95.72 46.52 -128.11
C ASN A 280 -96.30 47.95 -128.25
N ALA A 281 -95.66 48.94 -127.62
CA ALA A 281 -96.09 50.34 -127.69
C ALA A 281 -95.93 50.96 -129.09
N GLN A 282 -95.02 50.43 -129.92
CA GLN A 282 -94.91 50.79 -131.33
C GLN A 282 -96.00 50.14 -132.19
N GLN A 283 -96.34 48.87 -131.96
CA GLN A 283 -97.42 48.18 -132.70
C GLN A 283 -98.81 48.82 -132.48
N LEU A 284 -99.04 49.43 -131.32
CA LEU A 284 -100.31 50.09 -130.97
C LEU A 284 -100.48 51.54 -131.48
N ARG A 285 -99.59 52.04 -132.36
CA ARG A 285 -99.54 53.47 -132.74
C ARG A 285 -99.79 53.84 -134.22
N GLN A 286 -100.50 53.01 -134.99
CA GLN A 286 -101.12 53.45 -136.26
C GLN A 286 -102.57 52.94 -136.42
N PRO A 287 -103.56 53.83 -136.65
CA PRO A 287 -104.95 53.44 -136.91
C PRO A 287 -105.38 53.63 -138.38
N GLY A 288 -106.27 52.74 -138.85
CA GLY A 288 -107.32 53.12 -139.81
C GLY A 288 -107.12 52.88 -141.31
N ALA A 289 -107.15 51.62 -141.77
CA ALA A 289 -107.66 51.25 -143.10
C ALA A 289 -107.89 49.72 -143.24
N SER A 290 -109.11 49.22 -143.00
CA SER A 290 -109.69 47.95 -143.55
C SER A 290 -110.99 47.51 -142.86
N SER A 291 -111.25 47.93 -141.61
CA SER A 291 -112.31 47.37 -140.74
C SER A 291 -113.77 47.50 -141.24
N ASN A 292 -114.03 48.18 -142.36
CA ASN A 292 -115.36 48.29 -142.97
C ASN A 292 -115.54 47.45 -144.27
N ALA A 293 -114.50 46.77 -144.75
CA ALA A 293 -114.63 45.91 -145.94
C ALA A 293 -115.20 44.52 -145.56
N ASN A 294 -114.59 43.87 -144.56
CA ASN A 294 -114.85 42.46 -144.26
C ASN A 294 -116.22 42.21 -143.60
N GLN A 295 -116.92 43.24 -143.12
CA GLN A 295 -118.31 43.09 -142.64
C GLN A 295 -119.28 42.71 -143.78
N ASN A 296 -119.00 43.14 -145.02
CA ASN A 296 -119.72 42.68 -146.21
C ASN A 296 -119.20 41.32 -146.70
N GLU A 297 -117.92 41.04 -146.51
CA GLU A 297 -117.32 39.72 -146.79
C GLU A 297 -117.92 38.62 -145.89
N VAL A 298 -118.36 38.94 -144.67
CA VAL A 298 -119.13 38.03 -143.79
C VAL A 298 -120.50 37.63 -144.39
N VAL A 299 -121.04 38.37 -145.37
CA VAL A 299 -122.26 38.01 -146.11
C VAL A 299 -121.91 37.20 -147.38
N GLU A 300 -120.84 37.54 -148.09
CA GLU A 300 -120.30 36.74 -149.21
C GLU A 300 -119.76 35.36 -148.76
N LEU A 301 -119.11 35.27 -147.60
CA LEU A 301 -118.58 34.02 -147.06
C LEU A 301 -119.67 33.15 -146.41
N ARG A 302 -120.83 33.71 -146.07
CA ARG A 302 -122.07 32.92 -145.84
C ARG A 302 -122.64 32.33 -147.13
N LYS A 303 -122.08 32.67 -148.29
CA LYS A 303 -122.39 32.12 -149.62
C LYS A 303 -121.31 31.15 -150.11
N LYS A 304 -120.06 31.26 -149.64
CA LYS A 304 -119.06 30.17 -149.65
C LYS A 304 -119.32 29.17 -148.52
N VAL A 305 -120.54 28.63 -148.50
CA VAL A 305 -121.08 27.79 -147.43
C VAL A 305 -120.73 26.31 -147.57
N GLU A 306 -120.51 25.85 -148.81
CA GLU A 306 -120.76 24.46 -149.20
C GLU A 306 -119.52 23.53 -149.25
N GLU A 307 -118.30 24.07 -149.39
CA GLU A 307 -117.25 23.35 -150.13
C GLU A 307 -116.12 22.71 -149.29
N LEU A 308 -115.73 23.30 -148.15
CA LEU A 308 -114.62 22.82 -147.28
C LEU A 308 -114.99 23.03 -145.80
N GLN A 309 -115.49 22.06 -145.02
CA GLN A 309 -115.23 20.61 -144.97
C GLN A 309 -113.77 20.28 -144.59
N GLY A 310 -113.55 19.70 -143.38
CA GLY A 310 -112.31 18.99 -143.05
C GLY A 310 -111.57 19.29 -141.73
N LYS A 311 -112.09 18.76 -140.60
CA LYS A 311 -111.35 18.42 -139.34
C LYS A 311 -110.82 19.59 -138.46
N LEU A 312 -110.59 19.49 -137.14
CA LEU A 312 -111.12 18.71 -135.99
C LEU A 312 -110.32 19.17 -134.73
N ARG A 313 -110.89 19.41 -133.52
CA ARG A 313 -110.05 19.69 -132.30
C ARG A 313 -110.71 19.51 -130.91
N SER A 314 -109.88 19.20 -129.88
CA SER A 314 -110.21 18.90 -128.46
C SER A 314 -109.21 19.50 -127.42
N LYS A 315 -109.23 19.08 -126.13
CA LYS A 315 -108.75 19.89 -124.95
C LYS A 315 -108.37 19.10 -123.66
N SER A 316 -107.42 19.63 -122.84
CA SER A 316 -107.20 19.46 -121.35
C SER A 316 -106.79 18.09 -120.73
N ALA A 317 -106.21 17.95 -119.49
CA ALA A 317 -105.36 18.79 -118.60
C ALA A 317 -104.96 18.10 -117.24
N THR A 318 -104.07 18.73 -116.42
CA THR A 318 -103.95 18.72 -114.92
C THR A 318 -103.22 17.56 -114.10
N PRO A 319 -102.73 17.74 -112.82
CA PRO A 319 -101.44 17.15 -112.28
C PRO A 319 -101.27 16.70 -110.73
N ALA A 320 -100.03 16.35 -110.26
CA ALA A 320 -99.37 16.50 -108.89
C ALA A 320 -99.15 15.28 -107.84
N PRO A 321 -98.56 15.38 -106.57
CA PRO A 321 -97.18 14.91 -106.11
C PRO A 321 -96.87 14.28 -104.64
N GLU A 322 -95.57 14.04 -104.23
CA GLU A 322 -94.84 13.84 -102.85
C GLU A 322 -94.90 12.52 -101.94
N ALA A 323 -94.16 12.12 -100.83
CA ALA A 323 -93.19 12.62 -99.75
C ALA A 323 -92.22 11.54 -99.00
N LEU A 324 -91.61 11.75 -97.76
CA LEU A 324 -90.56 10.92 -96.95
C LEU A 324 -90.69 10.96 -95.34
N GLY A 325 -89.91 10.44 -94.31
CA GLY A 325 -88.56 9.78 -93.98
C GLY A 325 -88.30 9.31 -92.44
N VAL A 326 -87.07 8.91 -91.93
CA VAL A 326 -86.63 8.31 -90.55
C VAL A 326 -85.08 8.52 -90.16
N PRO A 327 -84.31 8.09 -89.06
CA PRO A 327 -84.31 6.99 -87.96
C PRO A 327 -83.62 7.26 -86.50
N GLU A 328 -82.98 6.27 -85.78
CA GLU A 328 -82.48 6.14 -84.30
C GLU A 328 -80.91 5.87 -84.04
N GLU A 329 -80.16 5.49 -82.93
CA GLU A 329 -80.14 5.10 -81.42
C GLU A 329 -78.61 5.17 -80.84
N THR A 330 -77.91 4.84 -79.68
CA THR A 330 -77.83 4.08 -78.32
C THR A 330 -76.81 4.75 -77.28
N GLY A 331 -76.16 4.32 -76.12
CA GLY A 331 -75.91 3.13 -75.17
C GLY A 331 -74.77 3.36 -74.04
N SER A 332 -74.50 2.53 -72.95
CA SER A 332 -73.38 2.68 -71.87
C SER A 332 -73.06 1.51 -70.81
N THR A 333 -71.96 1.55 -69.96
CA THR A 333 -71.39 0.43 -69.06
C THR A 333 -70.62 0.77 -67.71
N SER A 334 -70.23 -0.22 -66.83
CA SER A 334 -69.41 -0.15 -65.53
C SER A 334 -69.17 -1.55 -64.81
N THR A 335 -68.40 -1.94 -63.72
CA THR A 335 -67.18 -1.57 -62.87
C THR A 335 -66.87 -2.65 -61.72
N ILE A 336 -65.64 -2.82 -61.12
CA ILE A 336 -65.31 -3.67 -59.89
C ILE A 336 -64.00 -3.28 -59.11
N SER A 337 -63.86 -3.49 -57.76
CA SER A 337 -62.57 -3.55 -56.95
C SER A 337 -62.75 -3.88 -55.43
N LYS A 338 -61.74 -4.45 -54.71
CA LYS A 338 -61.51 -4.41 -53.21
C LYS A 338 -60.34 -5.29 -52.67
N GLN A 339 -59.39 -4.76 -51.86
CA GLN A 339 -58.55 -5.53 -50.89
C GLN A 339 -57.68 -4.64 -49.95
N GLU A 340 -57.88 -4.63 -48.61
CA GLU A 340 -56.91 -4.17 -47.57
C GLU A 340 -57.51 -4.25 -46.13
N GLU A 341 -56.92 -5.02 -45.17
CA GLU A 341 -57.30 -4.91 -43.73
C GLU A 341 -56.34 -5.52 -42.68
N THR A 342 -55.40 -6.40 -43.05
CA THR A 342 -54.75 -7.35 -42.10
C THR A 342 -53.46 -6.89 -41.40
N ALA A 343 -53.08 -5.61 -41.45
CA ALA A 343 -51.75 -5.16 -41.02
C ALA A 343 -51.58 -4.78 -39.52
N ARG A 344 -52.65 -4.37 -38.82
CA ARG A 344 -52.54 -3.52 -37.61
C ARG A 344 -52.36 -4.22 -36.24
N LEU A 345 -52.37 -5.55 -36.19
CA LEU A 345 -52.37 -6.29 -34.91
C LEU A 345 -50.98 -6.70 -34.37
N LYS A 346 -49.91 -6.46 -35.12
CA LYS A 346 -48.58 -7.04 -34.82
C LYS A 346 -47.62 -6.13 -34.01
N ASP A 347 -47.91 -4.84 -33.94
CA ASP A 347 -47.01 -3.82 -33.38
C ASP A 347 -47.22 -3.56 -31.87
N LEU A 348 -48.22 -4.20 -31.25
CA LEU A 348 -48.53 -4.05 -29.83
C LEU A 348 -47.67 -4.98 -28.94
N ASP A 349 -47.51 -6.25 -29.33
CA ASP A 349 -46.79 -7.25 -28.52
C ASP A 349 -45.28 -6.96 -28.42
N SER A 350 -44.68 -6.38 -29.47
CA SER A 350 -43.26 -6.00 -29.50
C SER A 350 -42.93 -4.90 -28.46
N SER A 351 -43.87 -4.00 -28.18
CA SER A 351 -43.68 -2.88 -27.25
C SER A 351 -43.49 -3.33 -25.80
N PHE A 352 -44.19 -4.39 -25.37
CA PHE A 352 -44.13 -4.87 -23.99
C PHE A 352 -42.84 -5.66 -23.70
N GLU A 353 -42.37 -6.48 -24.63
CA GLU A 353 -41.10 -7.22 -24.48
C GLU A 353 -39.90 -6.26 -24.38
N GLU A 354 -39.87 -5.20 -25.19
CA GLU A 354 -38.85 -4.15 -25.09
C GLU A 354 -38.84 -3.47 -23.70
N GLN A 355 -40.02 -3.15 -23.16
CA GLN A 355 -40.12 -2.53 -21.83
C GLN A 355 -39.66 -3.48 -20.72
N TYR A 356 -40.00 -4.77 -20.82
CA TYR A 356 -39.56 -5.80 -19.87
C TYR A 356 -38.04 -5.98 -19.87
N GLN A 357 -37.39 -6.06 -21.04
CA GLN A 357 -35.93 -6.16 -21.12
C GLN A 357 -35.23 -4.89 -20.59
N LYS A 358 -35.77 -3.70 -20.86
CA LYS A 358 -35.24 -2.42 -20.31
C LYS A 358 -35.32 -2.42 -18.78
N LEU A 359 -36.44 -2.84 -18.19
CA LEU A 359 -36.62 -2.94 -16.74
C LEU A 359 -35.67 -3.97 -16.10
N LYS A 360 -35.49 -5.13 -16.75
CA LYS A 360 -34.56 -6.19 -16.33
C LYS A 360 -33.11 -5.71 -16.29
N VAL A 361 -32.66 -4.92 -17.28
CA VAL A 361 -31.33 -4.30 -17.28
C VAL A 361 -31.16 -3.29 -16.14
N ILE A 362 -32.19 -2.51 -15.82
CA ILE A 362 -32.16 -1.57 -14.68
C ILE A 362 -32.03 -2.34 -13.36
N ALA A 363 -32.82 -3.40 -13.15
CA ALA A 363 -32.75 -4.24 -11.96
C ALA A 363 -31.37 -4.90 -11.76
N ILE A 364 -30.73 -5.37 -12.84
CA ILE A 364 -29.37 -5.92 -12.80
C ILE A 364 -28.35 -4.84 -12.40
N LYS A 365 -28.45 -3.63 -12.97
CA LYS A 365 -27.57 -2.50 -12.60
C LYS A 365 -27.73 -2.09 -11.14
N GLN A 366 -28.97 -2.01 -10.64
CA GLN A 366 -29.25 -1.72 -9.23
C GLN A 366 -28.70 -2.81 -8.31
N LYS A 367 -28.89 -4.09 -8.64
CA LYS A 367 -28.33 -5.23 -7.88
C LYS A 367 -26.79 -5.19 -7.83
N LYS A 368 -26.12 -4.82 -8.92
CA LYS A 368 -24.66 -4.65 -8.96
C LYS A 368 -24.22 -3.50 -8.05
N LYS A 369 -24.86 -2.33 -8.15
CA LYS A 369 -24.56 -1.17 -7.29
C LYS A 369 -24.75 -1.47 -5.80
N LEU A 370 -25.81 -2.18 -5.43
CA LEU A 370 -26.05 -2.60 -4.04
C LEU A 370 -24.97 -3.56 -3.51
N ALA A 371 -24.43 -4.45 -4.36
CA ALA A 371 -23.32 -5.32 -3.98
C ALA A 371 -22.01 -4.51 -3.78
N GLU A 372 -21.73 -3.57 -4.68
CA GLU A 372 -20.56 -2.67 -4.59
C GLU A 372 -20.62 -1.82 -3.31
N GLN A 373 -21.75 -1.16 -3.05
CA GLN A 373 -21.96 -0.38 -1.82
C GLN A 373 -21.85 -1.24 -0.55
N ARG A 374 -22.31 -2.50 -0.59
CA ARG A 374 -22.14 -3.42 0.54
C ARG A 374 -20.66 -3.74 0.80
N THR A 375 -19.87 -4.03 -0.24
CA THR A 375 -18.42 -4.29 -0.07
C THR A 375 -17.65 -3.04 0.39
N GLU A 376 -18.13 -1.85 0.04
CA GLU A 376 -17.57 -0.59 0.54
C GLU A 376 -17.84 -0.39 2.05
N ILE A 377 -19.06 -0.67 2.51
CA ILE A 377 -19.43 -0.65 3.94
C ILE A 377 -18.60 -1.67 4.73
N GLU A 378 -18.53 -2.92 4.28
CA GLU A 378 -17.74 -3.98 4.93
C GLU A 378 -16.23 -3.60 5.00
N THR A 379 -15.72 -2.86 4.01
CA THR A 379 -14.35 -2.31 4.01
C THR A 379 -14.17 -1.13 4.98
N LEU A 380 -15.20 -0.30 5.18
CA LEU A 380 -15.18 0.83 6.12
C LEU A 380 -15.28 0.36 7.58
N ASP A 381 -16.14 -0.61 7.88
CA ASP A 381 -16.22 -1.24 9.20
C ASP A 381 -14.89 -1.93 9.58
N GLY A 382 -14.26 -2.60 8.61
CA GLY A 382 -12.91 -3.15 8.76
C GLY A 382 -11.84 -2.09 9.06
N LYS A 383 -11.97 -0.86 8.53
CA LYS A 383 -11.06 0.25 8.87
C LYS A 383 -11.36 0.84 10.25
N LEU A 384 -12.64 0.99 10.59
CA LEU A 384 -13.10 1.56 11.87
C LEU A 384 -12.68 0.67 13.06
N THR A 385 -12.84 -0.65 12.94
CA THR A 385 -12.42 -1.62 13.96
C THR A 385 -10.89 -1.65 14.15
N ASN A 386 -10.12 -1.53 13.07
CA ASN A 386 -8.66 -1.35 13.15
C ASN A 386 -8.26 -0.01 13.80
N ALA A 387 -8.98 1.08 13.52
CA ALA A 387 -8.74 2.38 14.15
C ALA A 387 -9.07 2.37 15.66
N LEU A 388 -10.16 1.73 16.07
CA LEU A 388 -10.53 1.55 17.47
C LEU A 388 -9.47 0.76 18.26
N THR A 389 -9.08 -0.41 17.75
CA THR A 389 -8.04 -1.24 18.41
C THR A 389 -6.68 -0.55 18.48
N GLN A 390 -6.34 0.34 17.53
CA GLN A 390 -5.17 1.21 17.63
C GLN A 390 -5.34 2.31 18.70
N ALA A 391 -6.52 2.91 18.80
CA ALA A 391 -6.82 3.91 19.83
C ALA A 391 -6.78 3.31 21.25
N ASP A 392 -7.33 2.10 21.45
CA ASP A 392 -7.26 1.35 22.71
C ASP A 392 -5.80 1.03 23.07
N ALA A 393 -5.01 0.56 22.11
CA ALA A 393 -3.59 0.24 22.31
C ALA A 393 -2.72 1.47 22.60
N LEU A 394 -3.08 2.65 22.08
CA LEU A 394 -2.43 3.92 22.41
C LEU A 394 -2.86 4.42 23.79
N SER A 395 -4.14 4.27 24.15
CA SER A 395 -4.67 4.67 25.46
C SER A 395 -4.03 3.86 26.58
N LYS A 396 -3.91 2.53 26.41
CA LYS A 396 -3.20 1.66 27.36
C LYS A 396 -1.72 2.02 27.53
N LYS A 397 -1.03 2.43 26.46
CA LYS A 397 0.36 2.93 26.54
C LYS A 397 0.48 4.26 27.28
N LEU A 398 -0.55 5.11 27.21
CA LEU A 398 -0.61 6.34 27.98
C LEU A 398 -0.85 6.06 29.47
N GLU A 399 -1.72 5.11 29.81
CA GLU A 399 -1.90 4.61 31.18
C GLU A 399 -0.64 3.92 31.74
N GLU A 400 0.19 3.30 30.90
CA GLU A 400 1.47 2.71 31.28
C GLU A 400 2.62 3.73 31.43
N THR A 401 2.39 5.03 31.16
CA THR A 401 3.44 6.08 31.19
C THR A 401 3.12 7.29 32.09
N VAL A 402 2.09 7.19 32.94
CA VAL A 402 1.65 8.20 33.92
C VAL A 402 1.66 7.62 35.34
#